data_AF-A0A3M1DUE3-F1
#
_entry.id   AF-A0A3M1DUE3-F1
#
_cell.length_a   1.000
_cell.length_b   1.000
_cell.length_c   1.000
_cell.angle_alpha   90.00
_cell.angle_beta   90.00
_cell.angle_gamma   90.00
#
_symmetry.space_group_name_H-M   'P 1'
#
loop_
_entity.id
_entity.type
_entity.pdbx_description
1 polymer ?
#
loop_
_entity_poly.entity_id
_entity_poly.type
_entity_poly.pdbx_seq_one_letter_code
_entity_poly.pdbx_strand_id
1 'polypeptide(L)'
;MNPLPLARWQFAITTIFHWLFVPLTLGLSLFIALTETWYVRTGDEKYKRIARFFGPILLLNFAMGVVTGIVQEFHFGLSWSEYSRFMGDIFGTPLAIEALLAFYLESTFLAVWHFGWDRLSKKVHLATAWLAALGTNISAWWILTANSFMQHPTGYVLQGGQALMADFLALITNPNIPYQFTHVLTGDIALAGFVVLAFSAWHLLKGREKALFQTMFRWEARYALIGSLLAGVIGHFQGQFVLQMQPLKMAAAEAHWETAQPAAFLVVAIPDERARPNIFEIRIPYVLSLLSYNNPTARVEGIRDLEQAAVAQYGPERYVPPVALNFYAFRKLWCINRLLQSAIPKFRLFSQQSGRKNPKLPQTWYQSGPNKDL
;
A
#
# COMPACT_ATOMS: atom_id res chain seq x y z
N MET A 1 30.74 -18.12 4.19
CA MET A 1 30.17 -16.88 3.59
C MET A 1 29.21 -16.27 4.60
N ASN A 2 29.20 -14.95 4.76
CA ASN A 2 28.22 -14.28 5.62
C ASN A 2 26.81 -14.52 5.05
N PRO A 3 25.86 -15.14 5.78
CA PRO A 3 24.51 -15.42 5.25
C PRO A 3 23.63 -14.17 5.15
N LEU A 4 24.01 -13.07 5.81
CA LEU A 4 23.20 -11.86 5.91
C LEU A 4 22.75 -11.27 4.56
N PRO A 5 23.61 -11.15 3.51
CA PRO A 5 23.16 -10.64 2.22
C PRO A 5 22.12 -11.55 1.56
N LEU A 6 22.27 -12.88 1.67
CA LEU A 6 21.31 -13.84 1.12
C LEU A 6 19.99 -13.79 1.88
N ALA A 7 20.03 -13.71 3.21
CA ALA A 7 18.83 -13.54 4.04
C ALA A 7 18.07 -12.25 3.70
N ARG A 8 18.78 -11.14 3.48
CA ARG A 8 18.18 -9.87 3.02
C ARG A 8 17.53 -10.01 1.64
N TRP A 9 18.20 -10.67 0.69
CA TRP A 9 17.65 -10.90 -0.65
C TRP A 9 16.42 -11.79 -0.62
N GLN A 10 16.48 -12.90 0.11
CA GLN A 10 15.37 -13.83 0.27
C GLN A 10 14.16 -13.14 0.90
N PHE A 11 14.36 -12.38 1.98
CA PHE A 11 13.28 -11.63 2.61
C PHE A 11 12.70 -10.57 1.67
N ALA A 12 13.55 -9.80 0.98
CA ALA A 12 13.11 -8.78 0.04
C ALA A 12 12.27 -9.35 -1.11
N ILE A 13 12.69 -10.47 -1.70
CA ILE A 13 11.95 -11.11 -2.80
C ILE A 13 10.57 -11.57 -2.30
N THR A 14 10.51 -12.29 -1.17
CA THR A 14 9.24 -12.76 -0.61
C THR A 14 8.30 -11.60 -0.30
N THR A 15 8.81 -10.53 0.34
CA THR A 15 7.99 -9.35 0.64
C THR A 15 7.49 -8.64 -0.61
N ILE A 16 8.32 -8.51 -1.66
CA ILE A 16 7.88 -7.92 -2.93
C ILE A 16 6.76 -8.76 -3.54
N PHE A 17 6.92 -10.09 -3.62
CA PHE A 17 5.88 -10.97 -4.17
C PHE A 17 4.60 -10.92 -3.34
N HIS A 18 4.69 -10.97 -2.02
CA HIS A 18 3.53 -10.84 -1.14
C HIS A 18 2.80 -9.51 -1.36
N TRP A 19 3.56 -8.42 -1.48
CA TRP A 19 3.03 -7.07 -1.72
C TRP A 19 2.49 -6.83 -3.14
N LEU A 20 2.62 -7.77 -4.07
CA LEU A 20 1.88 -7.72 -5.33
C LEU A 20 0.40 -8.05 -5.14
N PHE A 21 0.11 -8.92 -4.17
CA PHE A 21 -1.24 -9.40 -3.91
C PHE A 21 -1.93 -8.58 -2.81
N VAL A 22 -1.26 -8.30 -1.70
CA VAL A 22 -1.89 -7.65 -0.53
C VAL A 22 -2.63 -6.34 -0.87
N PRO A 23 -2.00 -5.33 -1.49
CA PRO A 23 -2.65 -4.06 -1.82
C PRO A 23 -3.92 -4.21 -2.66
N LEU A 24 -3.91 -5.15 -3.62
CA LEU A 24 -5.06 -5.37 -4.47
C LEU A 24 -6.21 -6.02 -3.70
N THR A 25 -5.93 -6.93 -2.76
CA THR A 25 -6.95 -7.52 -1.87
C THR A 25 -7.58 -6.46 -0.99
N LEU A 26 -6.77 -5.60 -0.37
CA LEU A 26 -7.25 -4.51 0.50
C LEU A 26 -8.19 -3.59 -0.25
N GLY A 27 -7.76 -3.06 -1.39
CA GLY A 27 -8.58 -2.16 -2.19
C GLY A 27 -9.81 -2.83 -2.81
N LEU A 28 -9.69 -4.07 -3.34
CA LEU A 28 -10.82 -4.77 -3.94
C LEU A 28 -11.88 -5.18 -2.92
N SER A 29 -11.49 -5.54 -1.69
CA SER A 29 -12.46 -5.90 -0.64
C SER A 29 -13.40 -4.73 -0.33
N LEU A 30 -12.85 -3.51 -0.19
CA LEU A 30 -13.61 -2.28 0.00
C LEU A 30 -14.46 -1.94 -1.22
N PHE A 31 -13.89 -2.06 -2.42
CA PHE A 31 -14.62 -1.85 -3.67
C PHE A 31 -15.84 -2.78 -3.80
N ILE A 32 -15.69 -4.06 -3.47
CA ILE A 32 -16.77 -5.05 -3.52
C ILE A 32 -17.84 -4.74 -2.47
N ALA A 33 -17.44 -4.44 -1.23
CA ALA A 33 -18.39 -4.06 -0.16
C ALA A 33 -19.18 -2.80 -0.52
N LEU A 34 -18.53 -1.79 -1.13
CA LEU A 34 -19.19 -0.59 -1.64
C LEU A 34 -20.15 -0.91 -2.78
N THR A 35 -19.71 -1.69 -3.76
CA THR A 35 -20.53 -2.10 -4.92
C THR A 35 -21.77 -2.85 -4.46
N GLU A 36 -21.62 -3.78 -3.53
CA GLU A 36 -22.75 -4.52 -2.99
C GLU A 36 -23.66 -3.64 -2.13
N THR A 37 -23.12 -2.64 -1.44
CA THR A 37 -23.93 -1.62 -0.76
C THR A 37 -24.86 -0.93 -1.74
N TRP A 38 -24.38 -0.59 -2.94
CA TRP A 38 -25.21 -0.02 -4.00
C TRP A 38 -26.27 -0.99 -4.50
N TYR A 39 -25.94 -2.27 -4.68
CA TYR A 39 -26.91 -3.31 -5.01
C TYR A 39 -28.04 -3.38 -3.97
N VAL A 40 -27.72 -3.48 -2.67
CA VAL A 40 -28.74 -3.61 -1.62
C VAL A 40 -29.61 -2.36 -1.49
N ARG A 41 -29.00 -1.16 -1.63
CA ARG A 41 -29.72 0.12 -1.53
C ARG A 41 -30.63 0.40 -2.73
N THR A 42 -30.16 0.10 -3.94
CA THR A 42 -30.88 0.47 -5.18
C THR A 42 -31.73 -0.66 -5.75
N GLY A 43 -31.41 -1.92 -5.43
CA GLY A 43 -32.01 -3.10 -6.06
C GLY A 43 -31.52 -3.35 -7.50
N ASP A 44 -30.56 -2.57 -8.00
CA ASP A 44 -30.07 -2.71 -9.37
C ASP A 44 -29.08 -3.88 -9.49
N GLU A 45 -29.51 -4.94 -10.18
CA GLU A 45 -28.77 -6.18 -10.41
C GLU A 45 -27.42 -5.97 -11.10
N LYS A 46 -27.19 -4.83 -11.76
CA LYS A 46 -25.87 -4.54 -12.35
C LYS A 46 -24.76 -4.55 -11.31
N TYR A 47 -25.02 -4.03 -10.11
CA TYR A 47 -24.03 -3.98 -9.03
C TYR A 47 -23.74 -5.38 -8.47
N LYS A 48 -24.76 -6.24 -8.37
CA LYS A 48 -24.59 -7.65 -8.03
C LYS A 48 -23.68 -8.35 -9.04
N ARG A 49 -23.91 -8.13 -10.34
CA ARG A 49 -23.09 -8.70 -11.42
C ARG A 49 -21.63 -8.24 -11.32
N ILE A 50 -21.39 -6.97 -10.97
CA ILE A 50 -20.04 -6.43 -10.79
C ILE A 50 -19.33 -7.10 -9.60
N ALA A 51 -20.00 -7.17 -8.44
CA ALA A 51 -19.44 -7.82 -7.26
C ALA A 51 -19.10 -9.30 -7.54
N ARG A 52 -19.98 -10.03 -8.24
CA ARG A 52 -19.73 -11.41 -8.67
C ARG A 52 -18.60 -11.55 -9.69
N PHE A 53 -18.40 -10.56 -10.56
CA PHE A 53 -17.31 -10.57 -11.54
C PHE A 53 -15.93 -10.42 -10.87
N PHE A 54 -15.80 -9.49 -9.92
CA PHE A 54 -14.53 -9.27 -9.21
C PHE A 54 -14.28 -10.24 -8.05
N GLY A 55 -15.32 -10.96 -7.58
CA GLY A 55 -15.19 -11.94 -6.50
C GLY A 55 -14.11 -13.00 -6.72
N PRO A 56 -14.07 -13.71 -7.87
CA PRO A 56 -13.00 -14.66 -8.16
C PRO A 56 -11.61 -14.02 -8.22
N ILE A 57 -11.50 -12.79 -8.71
CA ILE A 57 -10.23 -12.05 -8.75
C ILE A 57 -9.76 -11.75 -7.32
N LEU A 58 -10.66 -11.25 -6.47
CA LEU A 58 -10.38 -11.03 -5.05
C LEU A 58 -9.93 -12.33 -4.37
N LEU A 59 -10.64 -13.44 -4.57
CA LEU A 59 -10.30 -14.71 -3.93
C LEU A 59 -8.96 -15.30 -4.39
N LEU A 60 -8.66 -15.22 -5.69
CA LEU A 60 -7.37 -15.69 -6.20
C LEU A 60 -6.23 -14.87 -5.60
N ASN A 61 -6.39 -13.54 -5.61
CA ASN A 61 -5.41 -12.62 -5.09
C ASN A 61 -5.24 -12.78 -3.57
N PHE A 62 -6.35 -12.98 -2.85
CA PHE A 62 -6.37 -13.34 -1.43
C PHE A 62 -5.59 -14.62 -1.16
N ALA A 63 -5.89 -15.71 -1.86
CA ALA A 63 -5.22 -17.00 -1.68
C ALA A 63 -3.71 -16.91 -1.91
N MET A 64 -3.28 -16.18 -2.96
CA MET A 64 -1.85 -15.92 -3.19
C MET A 64 -1.22 -15.08 -2.07
N GLY A 65 -1.95 -14.09 -1.55
CA GLY A 65 -1.57 -13.33 -0.37
C GLY A 65 -1.36 -14.23 0.85
N VAL A 66 -2.28 -15.16 1.14
CA VAL A 66 -2.15 -16.12 2.24
C VAL A 66 -0.90 -16.98 2.10
N VAL A 67 -0.71 -17.61 0.94
CA VAL A 67 0.44 -18.51 0.70
C VAL A 67 1.76 -17.75 0.88
N THR A 68 1.87 -16.56 0.30
CA THR A 68 3.10 -15.75 0.41
C THR A 68 3.30 -15.17 1.81
N GLY A 69 2.22 -14.85 2.52
CA GLY A 69 2.25 -14.35 3.91
C GLY A 69 2.75 -15.40 4.88
N ILE A 70 2.26 -16.64 4.78
CA ILE A 70 2.74 -17.77 5.60
C ILE A 70 4.25 -17.96 5.42
N VAL A 71 4.74 -17.90 4.18
CA VAL A 71 6.19 -18.01 3.91
C VAL A 71 6.95 -16.86 4.56
N GLN A 72 6.44 -15.63 4.50
CA GLN A 72 7.06 -14.47 5.12
C GLN A 72 7.08 -14.57 6.66
N GLU A 73 6.01 -15.08 7.28
CA GLU A 73 5.94 -15.30 8.73
C GLU A 73 7.06 -16.25 9.20
N PHE A 74 7.22 -17.39 8.53
CA PHE A 74 8.29 -18.34 8.85
C PHE A 74 9.69 -17.77 8.62
N HIS A 75 9.88 -16.83 7.68
CA HIS A 75 11.18 -16.18 7.50
C HIS A 75 11.67 -15.44 8.75
N PHE A 76 10.77 -14.86 9.56
CA PHE A 76 11.18 -14.22 10.81
C PHE A 76 11.86 -15.23 11.75
N GLY A 77 11.25 -16.40 11.94
CA GLY A 77 11.82 -17.44 12.82
C GLY A 77 13.04 -18.16 12.25
N LEU A 78 13.10 -18.35 10.92
CA LEU A 78 14.15 -19.15 10.26
C LEU A 78 15.38 -18.32 9.91
N SER A 79 15.21 -17.23 9.15
CA SER A 79 16.31 -16.43 8.60
C SER A 79 16.72 -15.27 9.52
N TRP A 80 15.86 -14.90 10.48
CA TRP A 80 16.04 -13.77 11.38
C TRP A 80 15.90 -14.17 12.86
N SER A 81 16.43 -15.34 13.23
CA SER A 81 16.26 -15.92 14.56
C SER A 81 16.76 -15.04 15.71
N GLU A 82 17.89 -14.34 15.56
CA GLU A 82 18.38 -13.38 16.57
C GLU A 82 17.45 -12.18 16.71
N TYR A 83 16.89 -11.68 15.60
CA TYR A 83 15.86 -10.65 15.63
C TYR A 83 14.62 -11.14 16.37
N SER A 84 14.15 -12.37 16.10
CA SER A 84 13.01 -12.96 16.82
C SER A 84 13.28 -13.16 18.30
N ARG A 85 14.51 -13.52 18.72
CA ARG A 85 14.86 -13.58 20.15
C ARG A 85 14.92 -12.21 20.79
N PHE A 86 15.41 -11.21 20.07
CA PHE A 86 15.52 -9.84 20.58
C PHE A 86 14.16 -9.14 20.67
N MET A 87 13.32 -9.27 19.63
CA MET A 87 12.07 -8.53 19.45
C MET A 87 10.79 -9.34 19.72
N GLY A 88 10.90 -10.62 20.04
CA GLY A 88 9.78 -11.56 20.02
C GLY A 88 8.58 -11.15 20.88
N ASP A 89 8.81 -10.57 22.06
CA ASP A 89 7.76 -10.15 22.98
C ASP A 89 6.88 -9.04 22.39
N ILE A 90 7.51 -8.06 21.74
CA ILE A 90 6.85 -6.90 21.14
C ILE A 90 6.29 -7.23 19.76
N PHE A 91 7.11 -7.81 18.88
CA PHE A 91 6.75 -8.08 17.49
C PHE A 91 5.79 -9.26 17.37
N GLY A 92 5.91 -10.28 18.24
CA GLY A 92 5.08 -11.47 18.20
C GLY A 92 3.61 -11.20 18.53
N THR A 93 3.31 -10.22 19.39
CA THR A 93 1.95 -9.95 19.85
C THR A 93 1.05 -9.42 18.72
N PRO A 94 1.42 -8.37 17.96
CA PRO A 94 0.65 -7.94 16.78
C PRO A 94 0.46 -9.05 15.75
N LEU A 95 1.50 -9.84 15.46
CA LEU A 95 1.41 -10.95 14.50
C LEU A 95 0.46 -12.06 14.98
N ALA A 96 0.49 -12.41 16.26
CA ALA A 96 -0.43 -13.40 16.82
C ALA A 96 -1.89 -12.90 16.77
N ILE A 97 -2.14 -11.62 17.08
CA ILE A 97 -3.48 -11.03 16.99
C ILE A 97 -3.94 -10.95 15.53
N GLU A 98 -3.07 -10.57 14.60
CA GLU A 98 -3.33 -10.58 13.16
C GLU A 98 -3.84 -11.97 12.72
N ALA A 99 -3.10 -13.02 13.06
CA ALA A 99 -3.44 -14.39 12.71
C ALA A 99 -4.75 -14.86 13.39
N LEU A 100 -4.92 -14.64 14.70
CA LEU A 100 -6.05 -15.18 15.47
C LEU A 100 -7.35 -14.41 15.27
N LEU A 101 -7.30 -13.10 15.06
CA LEU A 101 -8.47 -12.24 14.95
C LEU A 101 -8.75 -11.87 13.50
N ALA A 102 -7.81 -11.17 12.86
CA ALA A 102 -8.08 -10.50 11.58
C ALA A 102 -8.15 -11.51 10.42
N PHE A 103 -7.19 -12.43 10.35
CA PHE A 103 -7.15 -13.47 9.33
C PHE A 103 -8.31 -14.46 9.43
N TYR A 104 -8.67 -14.89 10.64
CA TYR A 104 -9.87 -15.72 10.84
C TYR A 104 -11.14 -14.99 10.44
N LEU A 105 -11.29 -13.72 10.85
CA LEU A 105 -12.45 -12.92 10.49
C LEU A 105 -12.58 -12.76 8.97
N GLU A 106 -11.52 -12.35 8.29
CA GLU A 106 -11.57 -12.11 6.85
C GLU A 106 -11.81 -13.41 6.07
N SER A 107 -11.10 -14.50 6.38
CA SER A 107 -11.17 -15.75 5.62
C SER A 107 -12.55 -16.41 5.77
N THR A 108 -13.11 -16.38 6.99
CA THR A 108 -14.47 -16.87 7.26
C THR A 108 -15.51 -16.06 6.50
N PHE A 109 -15.47 -14.72 6.61
CA PHE A 109 -16.49 -13.89 5.98
C PHE A 109 -16.33 -13.77 4.47
N LEU A 110 -15.12 -13.88 3.91
CA LEU A 110 -14.89 -14.00 2.47
C LEU A 110 -15.47 -15.30 1.91
N ALA A 111 -15.29 -16.43 2.62
CA ALA A 111 -15.87 -17.70 2.21
C ALA A 111 -17.41 -17.65 2.24
N VAL A 112 -17.97 -17.15 3.34
CA VAL A 112 -19.43 -16.99 3.48
C VAL A 112 -19.98 -16.03 2.43
N TRP A 113 -19.29 -14.93 2.15
CA TRP A 113 -19.65 -13.99 1.08
C TRP A 113 -19.61 -14.65 -0.30
N HIS A 114 -18.57 -15.41 -0.62
CA HIS A 114 -18.47 -16.01 -1.95
C HIS A 114 -19.54 -17.08 -2.21
N PHE A 115 -19.77 -17.97 -1.25
CA PHE A 115 -20.75 -19.06 -1.38
C PHE A 115 -22.17 -18.68 -0.94
N GLY A 116 -22.35 -17.48 -0.39
CA GLY A 116 -23.60 -17.04 0.22
C GLY A 116 -24.63 -16.46 -0.73
N TRP A 117 -24.29 -16.20 -2.00
CA TRP A 117 -25.14 -15.46 -2.95
C TRP A 117 -26.58 -15.98 -3.06
N ASP A 118 -26.74 -17.30 -3.02
CA ASP A 118 -28.04 -17.98 -3.17
C ASP A 118 -28.57 -18.54 -1.84
N ARG A 119 -27.86 -18.31 -0.73
CA ARG A 119 -28.18 -18.84 0.62
C ARG A 119 -28.50 -17.76 1.65
N LEU A 120 -28.04 -16.54 1.44
CA LEU A 120 -28.18 -15.43 2.38
C LEU A 120 -29.14 -14.38 1.84
N SER A 121 -29.85 -13.71 2.75
CA SER A 121 -30.59 -12.51 2.37
C SER A 121 -29.62 -11.40 1.94
N LYS A 122 -30.06 -10.52 1.03
CA LYS A 122 -29.21 -9.43 0.48
C LYS A 122 -28.53 -8.57 1.56
N LYS A 123 -29.18 -8.35 2.71
CA LYS A 123 -28.61 -7.54 3.81
C LYS A 123 -27.54 -8.32 4.58
N VAL A 124 -27.76 -9.61 4.81
CA VAL A 124 -26.80 -10.48 5.50
C VAL A 124 -25.58 -10.70 4.60
N HIS A 125 -25.78 -10.92 3.30
CA HIS A 125 -24.69 -11.02 2.33
C HIS A 125 -23.83 -9.75 2.29
N LEU A 126 -24.46 -8.57 2.34
CA LEU A 126 -23.73 -7.31 2.42
C LEU A 126 -22.94 -7.18 3.73
N ALA A 127 -23.50 -7.66 4.85
CA ALA A 127 -22.79 -7.65 6.11
C ALA A 127 -21.52 -8.51 6.05
N THR A 128 -21.56 -9.67 5.37
CA THR A 128 -20.36 -10.50 5.20
C THR A 128 -19.32 -9.84 4.30
N ALA A 129 -19.73 -9.10 3.25
CA ALA A 129 -18.82 -8.30 2.43
C ALA A 129 -18.07 -7.24 3.25
N TRP A 130 -18.78 -6.51 4.12
CA TRP A 130 -18.17 -5.50 4.99
C TRP A 130 -17.30 -6.11 6.09
N LEU A 131 -17.71 -7.22 6.71
CA LEU A 131 -16.91 -7.90 7.72
C LEU A 131 -15.62 -8.46 7.13
N ALA A 132 -15.67 -9.00 5.90
CA ALA A 132 -14.48 -9.37 5.14
C ALA A 132 -13.55 -8.17 4.91
N ALA A 133 -14.07 -7.08 4.34
CA ALA A 133 -13.26 -5.89 4.07
C ALA A 133 -12.67 -5.26 5.35
N LEU A 134 -13.43 -5.21 6.44
CA LEU A 134 -12.96 -4.73 7.73
C LEU A 134 -11.88 -5.67 8.31
N GLY A 135 -12.08 -6.98 8.23
CA GLY A 135 -11.08 -7.97 8.66
C GLY A 135 -9.74 -7.79 7.95
N THR A 136 -9.76 -7.64 6.61
CA THR A 136 -8.56 -7.40 5.82
C THR A 136 -7.85 -6.10 6.20
N ASN A 137 -8.60 -5.03 6.48
CA ASN A 137 -8.00 -3.76 6.88
C ASN A 137 -7.53 -3.73 8.34
N ILE A 138 -8.19 -4.48 9.24
CA ILE A 138 -7.71 -4.69 10.61
C ILE A 138 -6.42 -5.52 10.59
N SER A 139 -6.31 -6.49 9.67
CA SER A 139 -5.07 -7.25 9.46
C SER A 139 -3.91 -6.32 9.12
N ALA A 140 -4.11 -5.45 8.12
CA ALA A 140 -3.12 -4.43 7.76
C ALA A 140 -2.76 -3.47 8.90
N TRP A 141 -3.71 -3.13 9.78
CA TRP A 141 -3.42 -2.31 10.96
C TRP A 141 -2.42 -3.01 11.90
N TRP A 142 -2.59 -4.30 12.17
CA TRP A 142 -1.71 -5.05 13.07
C TRP A 142 -0.30 -5.23 12.51
N ILE A 143 -0.17 -5.61 11.24
CA ILE A 143 1.16 -5.75 10.64
C ILE A 143 1.87 -4.40 10.50
N LEU A 144 1.12 -3.31 10.24
CA LEU A 144 1.68 -1.96 10.23
C LEU A 144 1.97 -1.42 11.62
N THR A 145 1.32 -1.91 12.67
CA THR A 145 1.73 -1.65 14.07
C THR A 145 3.12 -2.22 14.31
N ALA A 146 3.35 -3.47 13.90
CA ALA A 146 4.65 -4.12 14.02
C ALA A 146 5.75 -3.37 13.22
N ASN A 147 5.47 -3.01 11.96
CA ASN A 147 6.39 -2.21 11.15
C ASN A 147 6.57 -0.78 11.70
N SER A 148 5.53 -0.16 12.27
CA SER A 148 5.63 1.17 12.86
C SER A 148 6.54 1.18 14.07
N PHE A 149 6.47 0.15 14.91
CA PHE A 149 7.41 -0.05 16.01
C PHE A 149 8.86 -0.18 15.48
N MET A 150 9.09 -0.97 14.42
CA MET A 150 10.43 -1.11 13.82
C MET A 150 11.02 0.21 13.33
N GLN A 151 10.18 1.17 12.93
CA GLN A 151 10.61 2.48 12.45
C GLN A 151 10.74 3.50 13.60
N HIS A 152 9.86 3.43 14.58
CA HIS A 152 9.81 4.32 15.73
C HIS A 152 9.45 3.54 16.99
N PRO A 153 10.43 2.98 17.72
CA PRO A 153 10.16 2.14 18.90
C PRO A 153 9.50 2.93 20.04
N THR A 154 8.38 2.42 20.57
CA THR A 154 7.64 3.00 21.71
C THR A 154 7.19 1.89 22.68
N GLY A 155 7.04 2.23 23.96
CA GLY A 155 6.44 1.30 24.94
C GLY A 155 7.27 0.05 25.26
N TYR A 156 8.60 0.13 25.24
CA TYR A 156 9.48 -1.01 25.48
C TYR A 156 10.58 -0.73 26.52
N VAL A 157 11.14 -1.80 27.09
CA VAL A 157 12.34 -1.78 27.93
C VAL A 157 13.35 -2.80 27.42
N LEU A 158 14.64 -2.53 27.62
CA LEU A 158 15.70 -3.49 27.33
C LEU A 158 16.06 -4.24 28.62
N GLN A 159 15.85 -5.54 28.63
CA GLN A 159 16.16 -6.40 29.77
C GLN A 159 16.67 -7.76 29.30
N GLY A 160 17.74 -8.26 29.92
CA GLY A 160 18.28 -9.59 29.59
C GLY A 160 18.76 -9.74 28.14
N GLY A 161 19.15 -8.63 27.48
CA GLY A 161 19.53 -8.65 26.07
C GLY A 161 18.35 -8.78 25.10
N GLN A 162 17.13 -8.52 25.55
CA GLN A 162 15.89 -8.53 24.76
C GLN A 162 15.13 -7.21 24.91
N ALA A 163 14.33 -6.87 23.90
CA ALA A 163 13.34 -5.81 23.97
C ALA A 163 12.01 -6.42 24.44
N LEU A 164 11.56 -6.01 25.63
CA LEU A 164 10.31 -6.45 26.24
C LEU A 164 9.27 -5.33 26.17
N MET A 165 8.01 -5.71 25.97
CA MET A 165 6.89 -4.79 25.94
C MET A 165 6.59 -4.29 27.35
N ALA A 166 6.73 -2.98 27.55
CA ALA A 166 6.43 -2.32 28.82
C ALA A 166 5.04 -1.67 28.81
N ASP A 167 4.57 -1.21 27.64
CA ASP A 167 3.27 -0.56 27.48
C ASP A 167 2.65 -0.94 26.12
N PHE A 168 1.64 -1.81 26.17
CA PHE A 168 0.88 -2.23 25.00
C PHE A 168 0.10 -1.07 24.37
N LEU A 169 -0.41 -0.12 25.16
CA LEU A 169 -1.16 1.01 24.65
C LEU A 169 -0.24 1.93 23.85
N ALA A 170 0.98 2.19 24.33
CA ALA A 170 1.99 2.94 23.61
C ALA A 170 2.45 2.26 22.30
N LEU A 171 2.35 0.93 22.21
CA LEU A 171 2.60 0.18 20.97
C LEU A 171 1.49 0.41 19.94
N ILE A 172 0.22 0.22 20.31
CA ILE A 172 -0.91 0.35 19.38
C ILE A 172 -1.27 1.80 19.05
N THR A 173 -0.87 2.77 19.89
CA THR A 173 -1.03 4.20 19.66
C THR A 173 0.25 4.86 19.12
N ASN A 174 1.18 4.06 18.60
CA ASN A 174 2.42 4.57 18.03
C ASN A 174 2.13 5.67 17.00
N PRO A 175 2.77 6.85 17.12
CA PRO A 175 2.44 8.03 16.31
C PRO A 175 2.69 7.84 14.81
N ASN A 176 3.47 6.83 14.42
CA ASN A 176 3.73 6.51 13.02
C ASN A 176 2.56 5.73 12.36
N ILE A 177 1.73 5.02 13.13
CA ILE A 177 0.68 4.15 12.59
C ILE A 177 -0.36 4.94 11.79
N PRO A 178 -0.92 6.08 12.27
CA PRO A 178 -1.92 6.82 11.51
C PRO A 178 -1.40 7.23 10.13
N TYR A 179 -0.12 7.63 10.02
CA TYR A 179 0.50 7.97 8.74
C TYR A 179 0.71 6.74 7.86
N GLN A 180 1.31 5.67 8.39
CA GLN A 180 1.55 4.44 7.62
C GLN A 180 0.25 3.78 7.14
N PHE A 181 -0.67 3.53 8.06
CA PHE A 181 -1.92 2.85 7.76
C PHE A 181 -2.75 3.60 6.73
N THR A 182 -2.93 4.91 6.91
CA THR A 182 -3.74 5.68 5.97
C THR A 182 -3.06 5.86 4.61
N HIS A 183 -1.72 5.93 4.56
CA HIS A 183 -0.99 5.98 3.30
C HIS A 183 -1.11 4.65 2.52
N VAL A 184 -0.96 3.52 3.21
CA VAL A 184 -1.15 2.18 2.63
C VAL A 184 -2.59 2.02 2.14
N LEU A 185 -3.57 2.25 3.00
CA LEU A 185 -4.99 2.15 2.68
C LEU A 185 -5.38 2.97 1.44
N THR A 186 -4.93 4.22 1.35
CA THR A 186 -5.27 5.08 0.22
C THR A 186 -4.51 4.71 -1.05
N GLY A 187 -3.29 4.19 -0.92
CA GLY A 187 -2.56 3.55 -2.01
C GLY A 187 -3.28 2.31 -2.55
N ASP A 188 -3.83 1.47 -1.67
CA ASP A 188 -4.55 0.25 -2.02
C ASP A 188 -5.86 0.56 -2.74
N ILE A 189 -6.61 1.56 -2.24
CA ILE A 189 -7.79 2.13 -2.92
C ILE A 189 -7.43 2.62 -4.32
N ALA A 190 -6.32 3.36 -4.45
CA ALA A 190 -5.85 3.85 -5.73
C ALA A 190 -5.53 2.68 -6.67
N LEU A 191 -4.75 1.71 -6.21
CA LEU A 191 -4.34 0.54 -7.00
C LEU A 191 -5.56 -0.24 -7.49
N ALA A 192 -6.46 -0.63 -6.59
CA ALA A 192 -7.66 -1.36 -6.96
C ALA A 192 -8.52 -0.56 -7.94
N GLY A 193 -8.72 0.74 -7.70
CA GLY A 193 -9.44 1.61 -8.62
C GLY A 193 -8.83 1.64 -10.02
N PHE A 194 -7.50 1.77 -10.14
CA PHE A 194 -6.84 1.77 -11.45
C PHE A 194 -6.88 0.40 -12.13
N VAL A 195 -6.80 -0.70 -11.38
CA VAL A 195 -6.95 -2.05 -11.94
C VAL A 195 -8.37 -2.25 -12.48
N VAL A 196 -9.41 -1.97 -11.70
CA VAL A 196 -10.81 -2.10 -12.14
C VAL A 196 -11.12 -1.14 -13.31
N LEU A 197 -10.55 0.06 -13.30
CA LEU A 197 -10.63 1.02 -14.41
C LEU A 197 -10.00 0.46 -15.69
N ALA A 198 -8.83 -0.17 -15.59
CA ALA A 198 -8.16 -0.79 -16.73
C ALA A 198 -8.98 -1.96 -17.31
N PHE A 199 -9.55 -2.83 -16.45
CA PHE A 199 -10.47 -3.88 -16.87
C PHE A 199 -11.71 -3.33 -17.58
N SER A 200 -12.29 -2.25 -17.04
CA SER A 200 -13.44 -1.57 -17.65
C SER A 200 -13.08 -0.95 -18.99
N ALA A 201 -11.93 -0.27 -19.10
CA ALA A 201 -11.45 0.31 -20.35
C ALA A 201 -11.27 -0.76 -21.43
N TRP A 202 -10.67 -1.90 -21.09
CA TRP A 202 -10.48 -3.03 -22.00
C TRP A 202 -11.80 -3.55 -22.56
N HIS A 203 -12.82 -3.76 -21.70
CA HIS A 203 -14.12 -4.26 -22.14
C HIS A 203 -14.86 -3.25 -23.02
N LEU A 204 -14.73 -1.95 -22.72
CA LEU A 204 -15.27 -0.88 -23.56
C LEU A 204 -14.60 -0.84 -24.93
N LEU A 205 -13.27 -1.00 -25.01
CA LEU A 205 -12.53 -1.10 -26.28
C LEU A 205 -12.98 -2.29 -27.12
N LYS A 206 -13.32 -3.41 -26.48
CA LYS A 206 -13.86 -4.61 -27.16
C LYS A 206 -15.35 -4.52 -27.44
N GLY A 207 -16.02 -3.42 -27.08
CA GLY A 207 -17.44 -3.20 -27.31
C GLY A 207 -18.36 -4.14 -26.52
N ARG A 208 -17.87 -4.77 -25.44
CA ARG A 208 -18.61 -5.74 -24.63
C ARG A 208 -19.35 -5.03 -23.50
N GLU A 209 -20.61 -5.42 -23.25
CA GLU A 209 -21.46 -4.93 -22.15
C GLU A 209 -21.32 -3.43 -21.85
N LYS A 210 -21.40 -2.60 -22.90
CA LYS A 210 -21.03 -1.17 -22.84
C LYS A 210 -21.69 -0.42 -21.68
N ALA A 211 -22.98 -0.63 -21.44
CA ALA A 211 -23.71 0.06 -20.37
C ALA A 211 -23.19 -0.27 -18.96
N LEU A 212 -22.82 -1.54 -18.72
CA LEU A 212 -22.25 -2.00 -17.45
C LEU A 212 -20.88 -1.36 -17.24
N PHE A 213 -19.97 -1.55 -18.20
CA PHE A 213 -18.60 -1.08 -18.07
C PHE A 213 -18.46 0.45 -18.14
N GLN A 214 -19.39 1.17 -18.79
CA GLN A 214 -19.43 2.64 -18.70
C GLN A 214 -19.85 3.14 -17.32
N THR A 215 -20.77 2.43 -16.66
CA THR A 215 -21.19 2.78 -15.31
C THR A 215 -20.06 2.50 -14.33
N MET A 216 -19.46 1.31 -14.41
CA MET A 216 -18.27 0.96 -13.65
C MET A 216 -17.14 1.96 -13.83
N PHE A 217 -16.77 2.24 -15.07
CA PHE A 217 -15.66 3.13 -15.38
C PHE A 217 -15.79 4.51 -14.70
N ARG A 218 -17.01 5.06 -14.62
CA ARG A 218 -17.27 6.34 -13.95
C ARG A 218 -17.12 6.25 -12.43
N TRP A 219 -17.55 5.15 -11.83
CA TRP A 219 -17.39 4.90 -10.40
C TRP A 219 -15.91 4.67 -10.05
N GLU A 220 -15.23 3.82 -10.80
CA GLU A 220 -13.82 3.51 -10.59
C GLU A 220 -12.90 4.69 -10.82
N ALA A 221 -13.19 5.52 -11.81
CA ALA A 221 -12.42 6.74 -12.02
C ALA A 221 -12.46 7.66 -10.79
N ARG A 222 -13.59 7.69 -10.05
CA ARG A 222 -13.70 8.45 -8.80
C ARG A 222 -12.98 7.74 -7.66
N TYR A 223 -13.14 6.43 -7.54
CA TYR A 223 -12.49 5.63 -6.51
C TYR A 223 -10.95 5.74 -6.61
N ALA A 224 -10.40 5.54 -7.81
CA ALA A 224 -8.99 5.72 -8.12
C ALA A 224 -8.50 7.16 -7.87
N LEU A 225 -9.30 8.16 -8.26
CA LEU A 225 -8.95 9.57 -8.04
C LEU A 225 -8.85 9.91 -6.55
N ILE A 226 -9.86 9.50 -5.78
CA ILE A 226 -9.92 9.76 -4.34
C ILE A 226 -8.73 9.08 -3.65
N GLY A 227 -8.50 7.78 -3.92
CA GLY A 227 -7.36 7.06 -3.36
C GLY A 227 -6.03 7.73 -3.69
N SER A 228 -5.82 8.08 -4.96
CA SER A 228 -4.56 8.67 -5.42
C SER A 228 -4.30 10.07 -4.87
N LEU A 229 -5.33 10.92 -4.76
CA LEU A 229 -5.22 12.25 -4.16
C LEU A 229 -4.93 12.15 -2.67
N LEU A 230 -5.68 11.30 -1.94
CA LEU A 230 -5.47 11.09 -0.51
C LEU A 230 -4.08 10.49 -0.24
N ALA A 231 -3.63 9.51 -1.02
CA ALA A 231 -2.28 8.94 -0.90
C ALA A 231 -1.21 10.01 -1.08
N GLY A 232 -1.39 10.96 -2.01
CA GLY A 232 -0.49 12.09 -2.20
C GLY A 232 -0.46 13.06 -1.01
N VAL A 233 -1.64 13.43 -0.48
CA VAL A 233 -1.77 14.33 0.67
C VAL A 233 -1.23 13.69 1.95
N ILE A 234 -1.62 12.45 2.23
CA ILE A 234 -1.14 11.70 3.39
C ILE A 234 0.37 11.44 3.26
N GLY A 235 0.85 11.13 2.05
CA GLY A 235 2.29 10.96 1.79
C GLY A 235 3.11 12.21 2.07
N HIS A 236 2.55 13.40 1.82
CA HIS A 236 3.19 14.67 2.21
C HIS A 236 3.36 14.76 3.73
N PHE A 237 2.28 14.56 4.48
CA PHE A 237 2.35 14.61 5.95
C PHE A 237 3.22 13.48 6.53
N GLN A 238 3.17 12.28 5.96
CA GLN A 238 4.05 11.18 6.33
C GLN A 238 5.51 11.53 6.06
N GLY A 239 5.84 12.17 4.93
CA GLY A 239 7.19 12.63 4.62
C GLY A 239 7.71 13.63 5.65
N GLN A 240 6.88 14.58 6.08
CA GLN A 240 7.23 15.54 7.14
C GLN A 240 7.43 14.85 8.50
N PHE A 241 6.61 13.85 8.81
CA PHE A 241 6.77 13.04 10.02
C PHE A 241 8.08 12.22 9.98
N VAL A 242 8.35 11.51 8.88
CA VAL A 242 9.59 10.73 8.71
C VAL A 242 10.82 11.64 8.74
N LEU A 243 10.74 12.88 8.24
CA LEU A 243 11.82 13.85 8.36
C LEU A 243 12.21 14.13 9.82
N GLN A 244 11.22 14.17 10.72
CA GLN A 244 11.47 14.39 12.16
C GLN A 244 12.02 13.14 12.83
N MET A 245 11.47 11.96 12.51
CA MET A 245 11.80 10.72 13.20
C MET A 245 13.04 10.02 12.66
N GLN A 246 13.28 10.14 11.34
CA GLN A 246 14.34 9.46 10.59
C GLN A 246 14.90 10.39 9.50
N PRO A 247 15.55 11.50 9.85
CA PRO A 247 16.00 12.52 8.90
C PRO A 247 16.95 11.95 7.83
N LEU A 248 17.84 11.02 8.18
CA LEU A 248 18.73 10.35 7.22
C LEU A 248 17.99 9.63 6.10
N LYS A 249 16.82 9.04 6.39
CA LYS A 249 15.99 8.36 5.40
C LYS A 249 15.42 9.37 4.40
N MET A 250 14.93 10.51 4.87
CA MET A 250 14.42 11.57 3.99
C MET A 250 15.55 12.25 3.21
N ALA A 251 16.69 12.53 3.85
CA ALA A 251 17.84 13.13 3.16
C ALA A 251 18.37 12.22 2.04
N ALA A 252 18.45 10.90 2.28
CA ALA A 252 18.77 9.91 1.26
C ALA A 252 17.68 9.80 0.18
N ALA A 253 16.41 9.80 0.61
CA ALA A 253 15.25 9.84 -0.29
C ALA A 253 15.08 11.16 -1.01
N GLU A 254 15.96 12.16 -0.84
CA GLU A 254 16.05 13.41 -1.62
C GLU A 254 17.44 13.58 -2.28
N ALA A 255 18.37 12.64 -2.08
CA ALA A 255 19.80 12.77 -2.40
C ALA A 255 20.39 14.14 -1.97
N HIS A 256 19.96 14.59 -0.80
CA HIS A 256 20.30 15.88 -0.22
C HIS A 256 21.58 15.76 0.62
N TRP A 257 22.74 15.93 -0.02
CA TRP A 257 24.03 15.67 0.62
C TRP A 257 24.45 16.73 1.63
N GLU A 258 24.25 18.00 1.28
CA GLU A 258 24.69 19.17 2.04
C GLU A 258 23.50 19.88 2.65
N THR A 259 23.62 20.29 3.91
CA THR A 259 22.61 21.12 4.54
C THR A 259 22.44 22.45 3.79
N ALA A 260 21.19 22.85 3.55
CA ALA A 260 20.89 24.06 2.79
C ALA A 260 19.71 24.84 3.37
N GLN A 261 19.75 26.16 3.20
CA GLN A 261 18.70 27.09 3.59
C GLN A 261 18.67 28.26 2.58
N PRO A 262 17.72 28.30 1.64
CA PRO A 262 16.71 27.29 1.34
C PRO A 262 17.31 26.04 0.68
N ALA A 263 16.63 24.91 0.84
CA ALA A 263 16.97 23.66 0.18
C ALA A 263 16.17 23.50 -1.13
N ALA A 264 16.86 23.02 -2.17
CA ALA A 264 16.28 22.78 -3.48
C ALA A 264 15.75 21.34 -3.60
N PHE A 265 14.63 21.16 -4.30
CA PHE A 265 14.09 19.85 -4.61
C PHE A 265 14.74 19.28 -5.87
N LEU A 266 15.19 18.03 -5.83
CA LEU A 266 15.84 17.37 -6.96
C LEU A 266 14.80 16.61 -7.78
N VAL A 267 14.53 17.08 -9.00
CA VAL A 267 13.62 16.41 -9.95
C VAL A 267 14.29 15.17 -10.53
N VAL A 268 15.56 15.33 -10.91
CA VAL A 268 16.43 14.27 -11.43
C VAL A 268 17.77 14.42 -10.74
N ALA A 269 18.35 13.32 -10.29
CA ALA A 269 19.73 13.27 -9.81
C ALA A 269 20.35 11.92 -10.16
N ILE A 270 21.67 11.91 -10.31
CA ILE A 270 22.50 10.71 -10.37
C ILE A 270 23.40 10.73 -9.12
N PRO A 271 22.99 10.08 -8.02
CA PRO A 271 23.77 10.09 -6.79
C PRO A 271 25.03 9.21 -6.92
N ASP A 272 26.19 9.75 -6.53
CA ASP A 272 27.41 8.95 -6.34
C ASP A 272 27.63 8.71 -4.84
N GLU A 273 27.37 7.48 -4.39
CA GLU A 273 27.56 7.11 -2.99
C GLU A 273 29.03 7.03 -2.57
N ARG A 274 29.96 6.88 -3.54
CA ARG A 274 31.40 6.80 -3.28
C ARG A 274 32.03 8.18 -3.26
N ALA A 275 31.76 8.99 -4.28
CA ALA A 275 32.37 10.30 -4.42
C ALA A 275 31.66 11.39 -3.59
N ARG A 276 30.36 11.23 -3.30
CA ARG A 276 29.53 12.20 -2.56
C ARG A 276 29.86 13.65 -2.93
N PRO A 277 29.44 14.13 -4.11
CA PRO A 277 28.02 14.49 -4.26
C PRO A 277 27.36 13.85 -5.49
N ASN A 278 26.18 14.37 -5.88
CA ASN A 278 25.50 13.96 -7.12
C ASN A 278 26.36 14.32 -8.35
N ILE A 279 26.48 13.39 -9.29
CA ILE A 279 27.21 13.58 -10.56
C ILE A 279 26.47 14.57 -11.47
N PHE A 280 25.15 14.49 -11.43
CA PHE A 280 24.25 15.31 -12.22
C PHE A 280 22.97 15.55 -11.43
N GLU A 281 22.41 16.74 -11.50
CA GLU A 281 21.11 17.03 -10.92
C GLU A 281 20.37 18.19 -11.61
N ILE A 282 19.04 18.06 -11.65
CA ILE A 282 18.10 19.12 -12.03
C ILE A 282 17.33 19.49 -10.78
N ARG A 283 17.48 20.73 -10.33
CA ARG A 283 16.94 21.21 -9.06
C ARG A 283 15.93 22.33 -9.24
N ILE A 284 14.90 22.35 -8.41
CA ILE A 284 13.94 23.45 -8.29
C ILE A 284 14.19 24.15 -6.94
N PRO A 285 14.61 25.43 -6.91
CA PRO A 285 14.90 26.15 -5.68
C PRO A 285 13.71 26.21 -4.72
N TYR A 286 13.97 26.29 -3.41
CA TYR A 286 12.98 26.45 -2.31
C TYR A 286 11.99 25.31 -2.09
N VAL A 287 11.76 24.45 -3.09
CA VAL A 287 10.68 23.45 -3.03
C VAL A 287 10.94 22.39 -1.97
N LEU A 288 12.19 21.96 -1.74
CA LEU A 288 12.46 20.97 -0.70
C LEU A 288 12.17 21.55 0.69
N SER A 289 12.60 22.79 0.96
CA SER A 289 12.24 23.50 2.21
C SER A 289 10.72 23.60 2.40
N LEU A 290 10.00 23.96 1.33
CA LEU A 290 8.54 24.04 1.35
C LEU A 290 7.90 22.68 1.65
N LEU A 291 8.36 21.59 1.02
CA LEU A 291 7.82 20.26 1.25
C LEU A 291 8.17 19.73 2.64
N SER A 292 9.38 20.00 3.12
CA SER A 292 9.88 19.53 4.42
C SER A 292 9.22 20.22 5.61
N TYR A 293 9.01 21.54 5.54
CA TYR A 293 8.60 22.34 6.70
C TYR A 293 7.41 23.28 6.45
N ASN A 294 6.77 23.21 5.27
CA ASN A 294 5.77 24.19 4.82
C ASN A 294 6.30 25.65 4.86
N ASN A 295 7.62 25.82 4.73
CA ASN A 295 8.29 27.11 4.75
C ASN A 295 9.41 27.11 3.68
N PRO A 296 9.32 27.97 2.65
CA PRO A 296 10.27 27.97 1.53
C PRO A 296 11.70 28.35 1.94
N THR A 297 11.91 28.97 3.10
CA THR A 297 13.23 29.40 3.60
C THR A 297 13.72 28.56 4.78
N ALA A 298 13.07 27.42 5.08
CA ALA A 298 13.51 26.53 6.14
C ALA A 298 14.83 25.84 5.81
N ARG A 299 15.66 25.63 6.83
CA ARG A 299 16.90 24.84 6.74
C ARG A 299 16.53 23.36 6.67
N VAL A 300 17.10 22.63 5.71
CA VAL A 300 16.97 21.16 5.61
C VAL A 300 18.34 20.53 5.78
N GLU A 301 18.46 19.63 6.76
CA GLU A 301 19.72 18.95 7.09
C GLU A 301 20.11 17.94 6.03
N GLY A 302 21.37 17.98 5.61
CA GLY A 302 21.95 17.10 4.61
C GLY A 302 22.51 15.81 5.20
N ILE A 303 22.74 14.82 4.33
CA ILE A 303 23.28 13.51 4.69
C ILE A 303 24.59 13.62 5.49
N ARG A 304 25.49 14.56 5.14
CA ARG A 304 26.80 14.69 5.81
C ARG A 304 26.67 15.07 7.28
N ASP A 305 25.92 16.13 7.58
CA ASP A 305 25.71 16.60 8.95
C ASP A 305 24.98 15.53 9.77
N LEU A 306 23.98 14.90 9.18
CA LEU A 306 23.20 13.84 9.81
C LEU A 306 24.00 12.57 10.09
N GLU A 307 24.87 12.14 9.16
CA GLU A 307 25.75 10.99 9.38
C GLU A 307 26.79 11.31 10.45
N GLN A 308 27.35 12.52 10.44
CA GLN A 308 28.29 12.96 11.47
C GLN A 308 27.64 12.95 12.86
N ALA A 309 26.40 13.45 12.98
CA ALA A 309 25.64 13.39 14.22
C ALA A 309 25.37 11.94 14.66
N ALA A 310 24.99 11.06 13.73
CA ALA A 310 24.78 9.64 14.03
C ALA A 310 26.07 8.93 14.47
N VAL A 311 27.20 9.20 13.82
CA VAL A 311 28.51 8.66 14.21
C VAL A 311 28.92 9.14 15.61
N ALA A 312 28.68 10.41 15.92
CA ALA A 312 28.96 10.96 17.24
C ALA A 312 28.09 10.31 18.34
N GLN A 313 26.85 9.94 18.03
CA GLN A 313 25.91 9.37 18.98
C GLN A 313 26.04 7.84 19.16
N TYR A 314 26.24 7.11 18.06
CA TYR A 314 26.12 5.65 18.02
C TYR A 314 27.45 4.92 17.74
N GLY A 315 28.50 5.65 17.37
CA GLY A 315 29.82 5.09 17.10
C GLY A 315 30.21 5.10 15.61
N PRO A 316 31.43 4.66 15.26
CA PRO A 316 31.98 4.77 13.91
C PRO A 316 31.43 3.67 12.96
N GLU A 317 30.17 3.80 12.55
CA GLU A 317 29.56 2.98 11.52
C GLU A 317 28.98 3.81 10.36
N ARG A 318 28.55 3.14 9.29
CA ARG A 318 27.84 3.78 8.18
C ARG A 318 26.33 3.77 8.46
N TYR A 319 25.77 4.94 8.75
CA TYR A 319 24.33 5.11 9.00
C TYR A 319 23.53 5.53 7.76
N VAL A 320 24.22 5.92 6.68
CA VAL A 320 23.56 6.41 5.45
C VAL A 320 22.95 5.23 4.67
N PRO A 321 21.62 5.20 4.49
CA PRO A 321 20.97 4.19 3.68
C PRO A 321 21.33 4.36 2.19
N PRO A 322 21.13 3.34 1.33
CA PRO A 322 21.47 3.44 -0.09
C PRO A 322 20.75 4.60 -0.77
N VAL A 323 21.50 5.67 -1.10
CA VAL A 323 20.95 6.95 -1.56
C VAL A 323 20.33 6.80 -2.93
N ALA A 324 20.98 6.10 -3.85
CA ALA A 324 20.45 5.91 -5.20
C ALA A 324 19.12 5.13 -5.17
N LEU A 325 19.06 4.05 -4.39
CA LEU A 325 17.85 3.23 -4.28
C LEU A 325 16.68 4.02 -3.68
N ASN A 326 16.92 4.74 -2.58
CA ASN A 326 15.90 5.58 -1.94
C ASN A 326 15.47 6.72 -2.88
N PHE A 327 16.42 7.40 -3.51
CA PHE A 327 16.14 8.49 -4.43
C PHE A 327 15.21 8.04 -5.57
N TYR A 328 15.57 6.96 -6.27
CA TYR A 328 14.80 6.50 -7.41
C TYR A 328 13.48 5.84 -7.00
N ALA A 329 13.42 5.14 -5.86
CA ALA A 329 12.16 4.58 -5.35
C ALA A 329 11.16 5.70 -5.04
N PHE A 330 11.60 6.74 -4.33
CA PHE A 330 10.74 7.86 -3.97
C PHE A 330 10.30 8.68 -5.20
N ARG A 331 11.22 8.97 -6.13
CA ARG A 331 10.88 9.61 -7.41
C ARG A 331 9.90 8.79 -8.24
N LYS A 332 10.07 7.46 -8.34
CA LYS A 332 9.13 6.60 -9.06
C LYS A 332 7.74 6.62 -8.43
N LEU A 333 7.65 6.50 -7.11
CA LEU A 333 6.38 6.57 -6.38
C LEU A 333 5.63 7.87 -6.69
N TRP A 334 6.30 9.01 -6.55
CA TRP A 334 5.72 10.32 -6.82
C TRP A 334 5.31 10.49 -8.29
N CYS A 335 6.20 10.16 -9.23
CA CYS A 335 5.93 10.27 -10.67
C CYS A 335 4.77 9.38 -11.12
N ILE A 336 4.71 8.12 -10.66
CA ILE A 336 3.62 7.19 -10.99
C ILE A 336 2.30 7.75 -10.47
N ASN A 337 2.25 8.20 -9.20
CA ASN A 337 1.03 8.75 -8.64
C ASN A 337 0.54 9.97 -9.43
N ARG A 338 1.44 10.89 -9.82
CA ARG A 338 1.09 12.05 -10.66
C ARG A 338 0.65 11.68 -12.06
N LEU A 339 1.30 10.70 -12.69
CA LEU A 339 0.91 10.19 -14.00
C LEU A 339 -0.50 9.62 -13.96
N LEU A 340 -0.79 8.79 -12.96
CA LEU A 340 -2.10 8.18 -12.72
C LEU A 340 -3.20 9.24 -12.51
N GLN A 341 -2.92 10.29 -11.72
CA GLN A 341 -3.84 11.42 -11.55
C GLN A 341 -4.14 12.13 -12.88
N SER A 342 -3.11 12.38 -13.69
CA SER A 342 -3.25 13.06 -14.99
C SER A 342 -4.02 12.24 -16.03
N ALA A 343 -4.08 10.91 -15.86
CA ALA A 343 -4.77 10.01 -16.76
C ALA A 343 -6.30 10.00 -16.53
N ILE A 344 -6.78 10.30 -15.32
CA ILE A 344 -8.20 10.21 -14.95
C ILE A 344 -9.12 11.11 -15.79
N PRO A 345 -8.79 12.40 -16.05
CA PRO A 345 -9.59 13.23 -16.94
C PRO A 345 -9.65 12.68 -18.38
N LYS A 346 -8.54 12.11 -18.87
CA LYS A 346 -8.44 11.50 -20.20
C LYS A 346 -9.29 10.25 -20.30
N PHE A 347 -9.31 9.45 -19.24
CA PHE A 347 -10.19 8.30 -19.09
C PHE A 347 -11.67 8.70 -19.16
N ARG A 348 -12.08 9.78 -18.49
CA ARG A 348 -13.47 10.29 -18.56
C ARG A 348 -13.87 10.67 -20.00
N LEU A 349 -12.98 11.32 -20.75
CA LEU A 349 -13.20 11.66 -22.16
C LEU A 349 -13.31 10.39 -23.02
N PHE A 350 -12.44 9.40 -22.79
CA PHE A 350 -12.48 8.11 -23.48
C PHE A 350 -13.83 7.40 -23.28
N SER A 351 -14.37 7.36 -22.06
CA SER A 351 -15.68 6.76 -21.76
C SER A 351 -16.83 7.45 -22.50
N GLN A 352 -16.77 8.77 -22.66
CA GLN A 352 -17.77 9.55 -23.41
C GLN A 352 -17.68 9.31 -24.92
N GLN A 353 -16.46 9.18 -25.45
CA GLN A 353 -16.21 8.95 -26.88
C GLN A 353 -16.49 7.50 -27.29
N SER A 354 -16.14 6.51 -26.47
CA SER A 354 -16.42 5.09 -26.74
C SER A 354 -17.93 4.75 -26.72
N GLY A 355 -18.76 5.64 -26.18
CA GLY A 355 -20.22 5.60 -26.29
C GLY A 355 -20.77 6.05 -27.65
N ARG A 356 -19.96 6.72 -28.50
CA ARG A 356 -20.37 7.19 -29.83
C ARG A 356 -19.72 6.31 -30.90
N LYS A 357 -20.53 5.42 -31.51
CA LYS A 357 -20.25 4.51 -32.66
C LYS A 357 -19.90 3.05 -32.31
N ASN A 358 -20.88 2.17 -32.47
CA ASN A 358 -20.96 1.08 -33.47
C ASN A 358 -21.88 -0.04 -32.91
N PRO A 359 -22.97 -0.42 -33.60
CA PRO A 359 -23.91 -1.44 -33.14
C PRO A 359 -23.50 -2.85 -33.60
N LYS A 360 -23.94 -3.84 -32.81
CA LYS A 360 -23.95 -5.29 -33.07
C LYS A 360 -22.64 -6.06 -32.85
N LEU A 361 -22.49 -6.60 -31.64
CA LEU A 361 -21.78 -7.88 -31.41
C LEU A 361 -22.58 -8.72 -30.40
N PRO A 362 -22.57 -10.07 -30.49
CA PRO A 362 -23.42 -10.94 -29.68
C PRO A 362 -23.06 -10.89 -28.19
N GLN A 363 -24.10 -10.81 -27.35
CA GLN A 363 -24.02 -10.82 -25.88
C GLN A 363 -23.91 -12.25 -25.32
N THR A 364 -22.84 -13.01 -25.55
CA THR A 364 -22.75 -14.33 -24.91
C THR A 364 -21.31 -14.77 -24.68
N TRP A 365 -20.75 -14.42 -23.53
CA TRP A 365 -19.59 -15.13 -22.94
C TRP A 365 -19.76 -15.41 -21.44
N TYR A 366 -20.78 -14.87 -20.76
CA TYR A 366 -20.92 -14.93 -19.30
C TYR A 366 -22.10 -15.78 -18.79
N GLN A 367 -22.65 -16.66 -19.64
CA GLN A 367 -23.70 -17.61 -19.24
C GLN A 367 -23.17 -19.02 -18.88
N SER A 368 -21.86 -19.26 -18.90
CA SER A 368 -21.30 -20.52 -18.40
C SER A 368 -21.09 -20.46 -16.88
N GLY A 369 -22.20 -20.46 -16.14
CA GLY A 369 -22.22 -21.21 -14.88
C GLY A 369 -22.19 -22.71 -15.23
N PRO A 370 -21.71 -23.59 -14.33
CA PRO A 370 -21.73 -25.02 -14.61
C PRO A 370 -23.18 -25.43 -14.88
N ASN A 371 -23.40 -26.02 -16.05
CA ASN A 371 -24.65 -26.70 -16.38
C ASN A 371 -24.89 -27.72 -15.25
N LYS A 372 -25.98 -27.54 -14.51
CA LYS A 372 -26.58 -28.62 -13.75
C LYS A 372 -27.19 -29.56 -14.79
N ASP A 373 -26.40 -30.50 -15.27
CA ASP A 373 -26.83 -31.75 -15.90
C ASP A 373 -25.55 -32.53 -16.25
N LEU A 374 -25.07 -33.30 -15.26
CA LEU A 374 -24.51 -34.66 -15.35
C LEU A 374 -24.13 -35.13 -13.93
#